data_AF-A0AA90SLT8-F1
#
_entry.id   AF-A0AA90SLT8-F1
#
_cell.length_a   1.000
_cell.length_b   1.000
_cell.length_c   1.000
_cell.angle_alpha   90.00
_cell.angle_beta   90.00
_cell.angle_gamma   90.00
#
_symmetry.space_group_name_H-M   'P 1'
#
loop_
_entity.id
_entity.type
_entity.pdbx_description
1 polymer ?
#
loop_
_entity_poly.entity_id
_entity_poly.type
_entity_poly.pdbx_seq_one_letter_code
_entity_poly.pdbx_strand_id
1 'polypeptide(L)'
;MLKYFVQSLIISTISTTSFGSQPQVYSQQDLNNEVVIAAYWMQNSPEYRALVYQGFNIASDQVKEKLTLTPKNSHPAIIIDIDDTILGSTPLFSSLVGTGDALDTESTTAWWHDKDQQLEALPGAVDFIKQVANLGVEVFYSSERPHNVMKQTIQTLHHHGFPFANKDHILLQPSEGSSMSKKEQYNRVKNKGFNTIMVIGDQLEDMTTLPPHFLTKPQAWSDIHSEKFGNQWIIIPNPLYGPWESSLINNYNSLTSHGKHIIRLEKLNTSLNTTTDPQFRQHMMQAAIWQNFSGSCWALNYQAYNQAIWQLKQIAKNAKTNLPAIVVNVDGTILNIADNLSLLNIKNNIHNRDTKLLHTDNTLINGVKPFLQQAKTLGFEIFYISNRPISSNRKNESGDIERATISNLKKHGLPNTDTDHILFAAHYCPNKGLGCDKSFSRKAIESGHIKGKKYQIVLMIGDKLDDFDLTEQKLNPRLAKTADKVKSQFGRKYILIPNLLSMPDIRLTLREAANNKKLELMTEEELAKLRINQLKGWPGRPTAGK
;
A
#
# COMPACT_ATOMS: atom_id res chain seq x y z
N MET A 1 -36.12 -71.79 56.93
CA MET A 1 -36.06 -70.32 56.72
C MET A 1 -34.60 -69.91 56.66
N LEU A 2 -34.10 -69.54 55.48
CA LEU A 2 -32.71 -69.12 55.28
C LEU A 2 -32.75 -67.74 54.62
N LYS A 3 -32.35 -66.68 55.34
CA LYS A 3 -32.29 -65.31 54.78
C LYS A 3 -30.84 -64.97 54.45
N TYR A 4 -30.62 -64.61 53.19
CA TYR A 4 -29.30 -64.40 52.61
C TYR A 4 -28.72 -63.02 52.94
N PHE A 5 -27.39 -62.95 53.00
CA PHE A 5 -26.63 -61.70 53.01
C PHE A 5 -26.90 -60.88 51.75
N VAL A 6 -27.10 -59.56 51.90
CA VAL A 6 -27.12 -58.62 50.78
C VAL A 6 -25.74 -57.99 50.64
N GLN A 7 -25.10 -58.25 49.50
CA GLN A 7 -23.78 -57.72 49.16
C GLN A 7 -23.96 -56.35 48.48
N SER A 8 -23.38 -55.28 49.04
CA SER A 8 -23.48 -53.94 48.45
C SER A 8 -22.61 -53.82 47.19
N LEU A 9 -23.26 -53.62 46.04
CA LEU A 9 -22.58 -53.38 44.77
C LEU A 9 -22.29 -51.89 44.60
N ILE A 10 -21.02 -51.49 44.69
CA ILE A 10 -20.60 -50.11 44.39
C ILE A 10 -20.45 -49.97 42.88
N ILE A 11 -21.40 -49.29 42.24
CA ILE A 11 -21.30 -48.88 40.83
C ILE A 11 -20.51 -47.57 40.78
N SER A 12 -19.23 -47.63 40.43
CA SER A 12 -18.46 -46.42 40.13
C SER A 12 -18.80 -45.91 38.73
N THR A 13 -19.61 -44.86 38.63
CA THR A 13 -19.77 -44.11 37.39
C THR A 13 -18.48 -43.37 37.07
N ILE A 14 -17.72 -43.89 36.10
CA ILE A 14 -16.56 -43.18 35.55
C ILE A 14 -17.11 -42.01 34.70
N SER A 15 -17.24 -40.84 35.31
CA SER A 15 -17.47 -39.60 34.59
C SER A 15 -16.21 -39.24 33.81
N THR A 16 -16.17 -39.61 32.53
CA THR A 16 -15.16 -39.15 31.57
C THR A 16 -15.36 -37.65 31.32
N THR A 17 -14.78 -36.84 32.20
CA THR A 17 -14.63 -35.39 32.01
C THR A 17 -13.72 -35.17 30.81
N SER A 18 -14.34 -35.13 29.64
CA SER A 18 -13.71 -34.71 28.40
C SER A 18 -13.38 -33.23 28.54
N PHE A 19 -12.16 -32.92 28.98
CA PHE A 19 -11.58 -31.59 28.86
C PHE A 19 -11.35 -31.30 27.38
N GLY A 20 -12.45 -31.05 26.66
CA GLY A 20 -12.41 -30.35 25.40
C GLY A 20 -11.83 -28.98 25.69
N SER A 21 -10.64 -28.70 25.16
CA SER A 21 -10.08 -27.36 25.20
C SER A 21 -11.11 -26.41 24.59
N GLN A 22 -11.64 -25.49 25.40
CA GLN A 22 -12.39 -24.35 24.89
C GLN A 22 -11.51 -23.69 23.81
N PRO A 23 -12.03 -23.45 22.59
CA PRO A 23 -11.23 -22.81 21.55
C PRO A 23 -10.74 -21.47 22.09
N GLN A 24 -9.42 -21.23 21.99
CA GLN A 24 -8.80 -20.00 22.48
C GLN A 24 -9.51 -18.80 21.85
N VAL A 25 -10.18 -18.00 22.69
CA VAL A 25 -10.94 -16.84 22.23
C VAL A 25 -9.95 -15.84 21.65
N TYR A 26 -10.14 -15.52 20.36
CA TYR A 26 -9.31 -14.53 19.68
C TYR A 26 -9.54 -13.16 20.29
N SER A 27 -8.55 -12.68 21.04
CA SER A 27 -8.66 -11.55 21.93
C SER A 27 -8.50 -10.21 21.19
N GLN A 28 -8.70 -9.10 21.90
CA GLN A 28 -8.36 -7.79 21.37
C GLN A 28 -6.85 -7.63 21.12
N GLN A 29 -6.01 -8.28 21.94
CA GLN A 29 -4.55 -8.33 21.72
C GLN A 29 -4.20 -9.07 20.43
N ASP A 30 -4.91 -10.17 20.14
CA ASP A 30 -4.72 -10.91 18.89
C ASP A 30 -5.11 -10.07 17.67
N LEU A 31 -6.22 -9.31 17.76
CA LEU A 31 -6.65 -8.38 16.71
C LEU A 31 -5.67 -7.22 16.54
N ASN A 32 -5.13 -6.66 17.63
CA ASN A 32 -4.13 -5.60 17.59
C ASN A 32 -2.83 -6.06 16.92
N ASN A 33 -2.45 -7.33 17.06
CA ASN A 33 -1.29 -7.89 16.36
C ASN A 33 -1.47 -7.99 14.83
N GLU A 34 -2.69 -7.88 14.31
CA GLU A 34 -2.94 -7.98 12.85
C GLU A 34 -2.43 -6.78 12.04
N VAL A 35 -2.17 -5.64 12.68
CA VAL A 35 -1.70 -4.41 12.01
C VAL A 35 -0.18 -4.37 11.82
N VAL A 36 0.58 -5.31 12.40
CA VAL A 36 2.05 -5.22 12.53
C VAL A 36 2.76 -4.99 11.19
N ILE A 37 2.35 -5.66 10.12
CA ILE A 37 3.00 -5.50 8.81
C ILE A 37 2.58 -4.18 8.13
N ALA A 38 1.32 -3.77 8.27
CA ALA A 38 0.84 -2.49 7.74
C ALA A 38 1.55 -1.31 8.41
N ALA A 39 1.66 -1.34 9.74
CA ALA A 39 2.41 -0.38 10.53
C ALA A 39 3.89 -0.35 10.18
N TYR A 40 4.51 -1.53 10.10
CA TYR A 40 5.92 -1.67 9.72
C TYR A 40 6.20 -1.04 8.35
N TRP A 41 5.31 -1.23 7.38
CA TRP A 41 5.45 -0.63 6.05
C TRP A 41 5.46 0.89 6.10
N MET A 42 4.44 1.50 6.70
CA MET A 42 4.31 2.96 6.76
C MET A 42 5.48 3.62 7.51
N GLN A 43 6.02 2.94 8.52
CA GLN A 43 7.14 3.46 9.30
C GLN A 43 8.52 3.26 8.66
N ASN A 44 8.74 2.17 7.92
CA ASN A 44 10.09 1.72 7.53
C ASN A 44 10.31 1.50 6.02
N SER A 45 9.26 1.32 5.21
CA SER A 45 9.43 1.01 3.78
C SER A 45 9.82 2.25 2.95
N PRO A 46 10.83 2.14 2.07
CA PRO A 46 11.11 3.18 1.09
C PRO A 46 10.00 3.30 0.03
N GLU A 47 9.24 2.25 -0.25
CA GLU A 47 8.09 2.25 -1.18
C GLU A 47 6.93 3.07 -0.64
N TYR A 48 6.56 2.93 0.65
CA TYR A 48 5.56 3.82 1.26
C TYR A 48 5.99 5.28 1.10
N ARG A 49 7.22 5.60 1.49
CA ARG A 49 7.80 6.94 1.39
C ARG A 49 7.80 7.47 -0.06
N ALA A 50 8.08 6.61 -1.03
CA ALA A 50 8.02 6.93 -2.45
C ALA A 50 6.59 7.11 -2.99
N LEU A 51 5.61 6.34 -2.51
CA LEU A 51 4.19 6.50 -2.88
C LEU A 51 3.61 7.80 -2.34
N VAL A 52 3.97 8.22 -1.13
CA VAL A 52 3.59 9.53 -0.59
C VAL A 52 4.19 10.66 -1.45
N TYR A 53 5.50 10.60 -1.74
CA TYR A 53 6.13 11.56 -2.66
C TYR A 53 5.50 11.55 -4.06
N GLN A 54 5.09 10.38 -4.57
CA GLN A 54 4.37 10.25 -5.83
C GLN A 54 3.03 10.97 -5.77
N GLY A 55 2.21 10.74 -4.75
CA GLY A 55 0.92 11.40 -4.57
C GLY A 55 1.04 12.93 -4.62
N PHE A 56 1.95 13.49 -3.83
CA PHE A 56 2.19 14.93 -3.81
C PHE A 56 2.80 15.48 -5.11
N ASN A 57 3.72 14.76 -5.77
CA ASN A 57 4.24 15.18 -7.08
C ASN A 57 3.17 15.19 -8.17
N ILE A 58 2.27 14.19 -8.17
CA ILE A 58 1.12 14.15 -9.07
C ILE A 58 0.23 15.36 -8.79
N ALA A 59 -0.12 15.60 -7.52
CA ALA A 59 -0.92 16.75 -7.11
C ALA A 59 -0.28 18.08 -7.59
N SER A 60 1.02 18.29 -7.38
CA SER A 60 1.75 19.48 -7.85
C SER A 60 1.67 19.69 -9.36
N ASP A 61 1.79 18.62 -10.14
CA ASP A 61 1.80 18.71 -11.61
C ASP A 61 0.39 18.92 -12.17
N GLN A 62 -0.62 18.27 -11.57
CA GLN A 62 -2.03 18.46 -11.94
C GLN A 62 -2.58 19.82 -11.51
N VAL A 63 -2.16 20.38 -10.36
CA VAL A 63 -2.52 21.76 -9.96
C VAL A 63 -2.01 22.75 -11.00
N LYS A 64 -0.76 22.63 -11.46
CA LYS A 64 -0.20 23.51 -12.50
C LYS A 64 -0.98 23.41 -13.82
N GLU A 65 -1.29 22.20 -14.28
CA GLU A 65 -2.10 21.99 -15.49
C GLU A 65 -3.49 22.65 -15.34
N LYS A 66 -4.20 22.41 -14.23
CA LYS A 66 -5.52 22.99 -13.94
C LYS A 66 -5.49 24.52 -13.89
N LEU A 67 -4.44 25.12 -13.36
CA LEU A 67 -4.29 26.58 -13.33
C LEU A 67 -4.19 27.20 -14.73
N THR A 68 -3.65 26.50 -15.73
CA THR A 68 -3.67 26.99 -17.13
C THR A 68 -5.08 27.09 -17.72
N LEU A 69 -6.03 26.31 -17.18
CA LEU A 69 -7.43 26.24 -17.60
C LEU A 69 -8.37 27.04 -16.67
N THR A 70 -7.84 27.61 -15.58
CA THR A 70 -8.64 28.29 -14.55
C THR A 70 -8.94 29.73 -14.98
N PRO A 71 -10.20 30.19 -14.96
CA PRO A 71 -10.54 31.58 -15.27
C PRO A 71 -9.85 32.57 -14.32
N LYS A 72 -9.40 33.72 -14.83
CA LYS A 72 -8.67 34.73 -14.04
C LYS A 72 -9.40 35.25 -12.79
N ASN A 73 -10.74 35.16 -12.77
CA ASN A 73 -11.58 35.61 -11.67
C ASN A 73 -12.03 34.44 -10.75
N SER A 74 -11.44 33.26 -10.91
CA SER A 74 -11.66 32.10 -10.03
C SER A 74 -10.64 32.11 -8.91
N HIS A 75 -11.07 31.75 -7.70
CA HIS A 75 -10.18 31.52 -6.56
C HIS A 75 -10.01 30.01 -6.37
N PRO A 76 -9.00 29.37 -7.00
CA PRO A 76 -8.81 27.93 -6.90
C PRO A 76 -8.46 27.52 -5.47
N ALA A 77 -8.99 26.39 -5.02
CA ALA A 77 -8.65 25.78 -3.74
C ALA A 77 -8.51 24.26 -3.84
N ILE A 78 -7.78 23.66 -2.90
CA ILE A 78 -7.80 22.22 -2.66
C ILE A 78 -8.44 21.92 -1.30
N ILE A 79 -9.08 20.76 -1.18
CA ILE A 79 -9.42 20.17 0.12
C ILE A 79 -8.43 19.02 0.38
N ILE A 80 -7.82 18.98 1.54
CA ILE A 80 -6.87 17.94 1.93
C ILE A 80 -7.22 17.40 3.32
N ASP A 81 -7.28 16.08 3.47
CA ASP A 81 -7.41 15.46 4.79
C ASP A 81 -6.15 15.67 5.67
N ILE A 82 -6.27 15.51 6.99
CA ILE A 82 -5.17 15.64 7.94
C ILE A 82 -4.48 14.31 8.27
N ASP A 83 -5.23 13.30 8.71
CA ASP A 83 -4.72 12.13 9.46
C ASP A 83 -4.32 11.01 8.48
N ASP A 84 -3.05 10.60 8.47
CA ASP A 84 -2.40 9.75 7.46
C ASP A 84 -2.44 10.27 6.00
N THR A 85 -2.97 11.48 5.80
CA THR A 85 -2.84 12.24 4.55
C THR A 85 -1.69 13.26 4.59
N ILE A 86 -1.54 14.02 5.70
CA ILE A 86 -0.41 14.96 5.90
C ILE A 86 0.29 14.83 7.26
N LEU A 87 -0.35 14.21 8.26
CA LEU A 87 0.22 13.92 9.58
C LEU A 87 0.04 12.43 9.90
N GLY A 88 1.12 11.68 10.10
CA GLY A 88 1.05 10.23 10.26
C GLY A 88 0.54 9.77 11.64
N SER A 89 -0.43 8.84 11.66
CA SER A 89 -1.02 8.29 12.89
C SER A 89 -0.43 6.96 13.34
N THR A 90 0.41 6.31 12.52
CA THR A 90 0.91 4.94 12.75
C THR A 90 1.41 4.64 14.18
N PRO A 91 2.06 5.57 14.92
CA PRO A 91 2.43 5.34 16.32
C PRO A 91 1.25 5.02 17.25
N LEU A 92 0.05 5.56 17.01
CA LEU A 92 -1.16 5.25 17.79
C LEU A 92 -1.50 3.76 17.68
N PHE A 93 -1.70 3.27 16.45
CA PHE A 93 -2.01 1.86 16.18
C PHE A 93 -0.88 0.93 16.61
N SER A 94 0.38 1.31 16.35
CA SER A 94 1.55 0.54 16.76
C SER A 94 1.69 0.41 18.28
N SER A 95 1.21 1.41 19.03
CA SER A 95 1.26 1.36 20.50
C SER A 95 0.42 0.21 21.08
N LEU A 96 -0.66 -0.21 20.40
CA LEU A 96 -1.64 -1.21 20.85
C LEU A 96 -1.17 -2.65 20.65
N VAL A 97 -0.20 -2.88 19.78
CA VAL A 97 0.36 -4.20 19.46
C VAL A 97 0.84 -4.88 20.74
N GLY A 98 0.46 -6.14 20.94
CA GLY A 98 0.80 -6.90 22.16
C GLY A 98 -0.02 -6.54 23.41
N THR A 99 -1.09 -5.77 23.30
CA THR A 99 -1.95 -5.38 24.46
C THR A 99 -3.44 -5.55 24.19
N GLY A 100 -4.24 -5.72 25.25
CA GLY A 100 -5.69 -6.00 25.16
C GLY A 100 -6.61 -4.79 24.94
N ASP A 101 -6.07 -3.57 24.84
CA ASP A 101 -6.89 -2.36 24.75
C ASP A 101 -7.43 -2.14 23.32
N ALA A 102 -8.57 -1.46 23.21
CA ALA A 102 -9.14 -1.03 21.92
C ALA A 102 -9.06 0.49 21.79
N LEU A 103 -9.08 1.00 20.56
CA LEU A 103 -9.34 2.42 20.32
C LEU A 103 -10.82 2.73 20.52
N ASP A 104 -11.06 3.87 21.15
CA ASP A 104 -12.36 4.50 21.32
C ASP A 104 -12.23 6.02 21.13
N THR A 105 -13.34 6.74 21.25
CA THR A 105 -13.38 8.21 21.12
C THR A 105 -12.48 8.90 22.13
N GLU A 106 -12.41 8.41 23.38
CA GLU A 106 -11.67 9.05 24.47
C GLU A 106 -10.16 8.91 24.26
N SER A 107 -9.67 7.70 24.05
CA SER A 107 -8.26 7.40 23.79
C SER A 107 -7.73 8.10 22.52
N THR A 108 -8.55 8.17 21.46
CA THR A 108 -8.19 8.87 20.21
C THR A 108 -8.19 10.40 20.41
N THR A 109 -9.13 10.94 21.19
CA THR A 109 -9.18 12.38 21.50
C THR A 109 -8.06 12.79 22.44
N ALA A 110 -7.68 11.94 23.40
CA ALA A 110 -6.50 12.11 24.24
C ALA A 110 -5.21 12.17 23.41
N TRP A 111 -5.06 11.31 22.39
CA TRP A 111 -3.92 11.32 21.46
C TRP A 111 -3.77 12.65 20.70
N TRP A 112 -4.87 13.27 20.27
CA TRP A 112 -4.84 14.61 19.66
C TRP A 112 -4.66 15.75 20.67
N HIS A 113 -4.94 15.52 21.96
CA HIS A 113 -4.73 16.50 23.03
C HIS A 113 -3.31 16.50 23.60
N ASP A 114 -2.59 15.38 23.47
CA ASP A 114 -1.20 15.21 23.87
C ASP A 114 -0.27 16.16 23.08
N LYS A 115 0.55 16.93 23.80
CA LYS A 115 1.50 17.89 23.24
C LYS A 115 2.90 17.31 23.06
N ASP A 116 3.21 16.24 23.79
CA ASP A 116 4.47 15.50 23.65
C ASP A 116 4.39 14.58 22.43
N GLN A 117 3.16 14.24 21.98
CA GLN A 117 2.88 13.64 20.69
C GLN A 117 2.98 14.65 19.53
N GLN A 118 4.21 14.89 19.05
CA GLN A 118 4.44 15.55 17.77
C GLN A 118 4.12 14.57 16.63
N LEU A 119 2.89 14.66 16.10
CA LEU A 119 2.50 13.97 14.86
C LEU A 119 3.45 14.35 13.74
N GLU A 120 4.17 13.38 13.16
CA GLU A 120 5.15 13.67 12.12
C GLU A 120 4.47 14.02 10.79
N ALA A 121 4.96 15.05 10.11
CA ALA A 121 4.47 15.41 8.79
C ALA A 121 4.86 14.36 7.75
N LEU A 122 3.90 13.97 6.90
CA LEU A 122 4.15 12.98 5.87
C LEU A 122 5.14 13.47 4.80
N PRO A 123 5.95 12.56 4.21
CA PRO A 123 7.04 12.92 3.28
C PRO A 123 6.60 13.83 2.13
N GLY A 124 7.04 15.09 2.16
CA GLY A 124 6.75 16.09 1.12
C GLY A 124 5.43 16.85 1.29
N ALA A 125 4.60 16.55 2.29
CA ALA A 125 3.34 17.25 2.53
C ALA A 125 3.53 18.77 2.73
N VAL A 126 4.51 19.15 3.57
CA VAL A 126 4.83 20.56 3.85
C VAL A 126 5.35 21.27 2.60
N ASP A 127 6.23 20.63 1.82
CA ASP A 127 6.78 21.17 0.57
C ASP A 127 5.65 21.40 -0.46
N PHE A 128 4.75 20.42 -0.59
CA PHE A 128 3.60 20.47 -1.49
C PHE A 128 2.64 21.60 -1.16
N ILE A 129 2.18 21.70 0.10
CA ILE A 129 1.22 22.74 0.51
C ILE A 129 1.84 24.13 0.37
N LYS A 130 3.13 24.31 0.70
CA LYS A 130 3.84 25.57 0.43
C LYS A 130 3.92 25.89 -1.08
N GLN A 131 4.16 24.90 -1.93
CA GLN A 131 4.15 25.09 -3.38
C GLN A 131 2.75 25.50 -3.90
N VAL A 132 1.68 24.87 -3.41
CA VAL A 132 0.30 25.18 -3.79
C VAL A 132 -0.10 26.59 -3.34
N ALA A 133 0.22 26.97 -2.09
CA ALA A 133 0.01 28.33 -1.59
C ALA A 133 0.74 29.39 -2.44
N ASN A 134 2.01 29.12 -2.80
CA ASN A 134 2.81 30.01 -3.64
C ASN A 134 2.30 30.12 -5.10
N LEU A 135 1.42 29.22 -5.54
CA LEU A 135 0.74 29.29 -6.84
C LEU A 135 -0.60 30.05 -6.77
N GLY A 136 -0.95 30.63 -5.61
CA GLY A 136 -2.21 31.35 -5.40
C GLY A 136 -3.42 30.43 -5.27
N VAL A 137 -3.21 29.21 -4.76
CA VAL A 137 -4.26 28.22 -4.51
C VAL A 137 -4.44 28.07 -3.00
N GLU A 138 -5.67 28.27 -2.53
CA GLU A 138 -6.00 28.12 -1.10
C GLU A 138 -6.04 26.65 -0.68
N VAL A 139 -5.74 26.36 0.59
CA VAL A 139 -5.76 25.00 1.12
C VAL A 139 -6.71 24.91 2.30
N PHE A 140 -7.72 24.04 2.18
CA PHE A 140 -8.66 23.72 3.25
C PHE A 140 -8.36 22.34 3.81
N TYR A 141 -8.16 22.27 5.12
CA TYR A 141 -7.88 21.02 5.84
C TYR A 141 -9.19 20.39 6.32
N SER A 142 -9.58 19.24 5.76
CA SER A 142 -10.68 18.41 6.29
C SER A 142 -10.14 17.43 7.31
N SER A 143 -10.93 17.03 8.32
CA SER A 143 -10.61 15.86 9.15
C SER A 143 -11.85 15.37 9.90
N GLU A 144 -11.91 14.07 10.19
CA GLU A 144 -12.92 13.48 11.09
C GLU A 144 -12.63 13.76 12.59
N ARG A 145 -11.60 14.55 12.90
CA ARG A 145 -11.36 15.12 14.23
C ARG A 145 -12.55 15.97 14.74
N PRO A 146 -12.95 15.83 16.01
CA PRO A 146 -13.98 16.66 16.64
C PRO A 146 -13.52 18.11 16.89
N HIS A 147 -14.46 19.06 16.93
CA HIS A 147 -14.14 20.49 17.06
C HIS A 147 -13.40 20.87 18.36
N ASN A 148 -13.50 20.07 19.44
CA ASN A 148 -12.76 20.32 20.70
C ASN A 148 -11.23 20.22 20.55
N VAL A 149 -10.70 19.44 19.58
CA VAL A 149 -9.25 19.36 19.29
C VAL A 149 -8.76 20.43 18.28
N MET A 150 -9.62 21.35 17.84
CA MET A 150 -9.28 22.43 16.89
C MET A 150 -8.01 23.21 17.27
N LYS A 151 -7.83 23.52 18.57
CA LYS A 151 -6.66 24.27 19.05
C LYS A 151 -5.36 23.50 18.84
N GLN A 152 -5.36 22.21 19.16
CA GLN A 152 -4.19 21.33 19.00
C GLN A 152 -3.90 21.08 17.54
N THR A 153 -4.91 20.82 16.71
CA THR A 153 -4.75 20.70 15.25
C THR A 153 -4.08 21.94 14.65
N ILE A 154 -4.52 23.16 15.02
CA ILE A 154 -3.85 24.41 14.62
C ILE A 154 -2.39 24.47 15.10
N GLN A 155 -2.11 24.10 16.35
CA GLN A 155 -0.77 24.12 16.92
C GLN A 155 0.18 23.15 16.20
N THR A 156 -0.26 21.92 15.91
CA THR A 156 0.53 20.92 15.18
C THR A 156 0.76 21.32 13.73
N LEU A 157 -0.26 21.88 13.05
CA LEU A 157 -0.09 22.38 11.68
C LEU A 157 0.91 23.56 11.62
N HIS A 158 0.83 24.49 12.59
CA HIS A 158 1.82 25.56 12.71
C HIS A 158 3.23 25.06 13.02
N HIS A 159 3.38 24.03 13.87
CA HIS A 159 4.68 23.46 14.24
C HIS A 159 5.46 22.96 13.02
N HIS A 160 4.79 22.25 12.11
CA HIS A 160 5.38 21.81 10.83
C HIS A 160 5.47 22.91 9.77
N GLY A 161 4.99 24.11 10.07
CA GLY A 161 4.99 25.26 9.16
C GLY A 161 4.06 25.07 7.97
N PHE A 162 2.92 24.38 8.15
CA PHE A 162 1.88 24.33 7.13
C PHE A 162 1.21 25.72 6.96
N PRO A 163 1.08 26.23 5.73
CA PRO A 163 0.24 27.38 5.40
C PRO A 163 -1.21 27.23 5.90
N PHE A 164 -1.96 28.34 5.94
CA PHE A 164 -3.41 28.35 6.23
C PHE A 164 -3.86 27.63 7.53
N ALA A 165 -2.96 27.39 8.49
CA ALA A 165 -3.26 26.70 9.76
C ALA A 165 -4.12 27.56 10.71
N ASN A 166 -5.39 27.79 10.38
CA ASN A 166 -6.32 28.62 11.14
C ASN A 166 -7.77 28.13 11.02
N LYS A 167 -8.65 28.64 11.88
CA LYS A 167 -10.06 28.23 11.98
C LYS A 167 -10.88 28.46 10.70
N ASP A 168 -10.46 29.35 9.81
CA ASP A 168 -11.18 29.64 8.57
C ASP A 168 -10.92 28.63 7.46
N HIS A 169 -9.85 27.84 7.59
CA HIS A 169 -9.40 26.87 6.60
C HIS A 169 -9.50 25.41 7.11
N ILE A 170 -9.62 25.20 8.42
CA ILE A 170 -9.74 23.88 9.02
C ILE A 170 -11.23 23.52 9.22
N LEU A 171 -11.65 22.46 8.56
CA LEU A 171 -13.00 21.91 8.53
C LEU A 171 -13.07 20.65 9.41
N LEU A 172 -13.26 20.85 10.72
CA LEU A 172 -13.44 19.78 11.70
C LEU A 172 -14.93 19.42 11.91
N GLN A 173 -15.15 18.24 12.51
CA GLN A 173 -16.48 17.73 12.80
C GLN A 173 -17.20 18.55 13.87
N PRO A 174 -18.52 18.82 13.72
CA PRO A 174 -19.29 19.63 14.67
C PRO A 174 -19.17 19.17 16.13
N SER A 175 -19.19 17.86 16.34
CA SER A 175 -19.01 17.19 17.63
C SER A 175 -18.35 15.82 17.46
N GLU A 176 -17.93 15.21 18.57
CA GLU A 176 -17.62 13.79 18.62
C GLU A 176 -18.79 12.94 18.10
N GLY A 177 -18.48 11.84 17.40
CA GLY A 177 -19.47 10.93 16.81
C GLY A 177 -20.29 11.50 15.64
N SER A 178 -20.02 12.74 15.19
CA SER A 178 -20.66 13.34 14.01
C SER A 178 -19.71 13.33 12.80
N SER A 179 -20.26 13.28 11.58
CA SER A 179 -19.48 13.35 10.33
C SER A 179 -20.09 14.35 9.34
N MET A 180 -19.23 15.23 8.81
CA MET A 180 -19.54 16.33 7.92
C MET A 180 -19.54 15.81 6.49
N SER A 181 -20.73 15.75 5.88
CA SER A 181 -20.85 15.26 4.51
C SER A 181 -19.92 16.00 3.55
N LYS A 182 -19.32 15.30 2.59
CA LYS A 182 -18.41 15.96 1.63
C LYS A 182 -19.12 17.08 0.84
N LYS A 183 -20.43 16.96 0.58
CA LYS A 183 -21.27 18.05 0.04
C LYS A 183 -21.21 19.32 0.91
N GLU A 184 -21.23 19.17 2.23
CA GLU A 184 -21.08 20.30 3.16
C GLU A 184 -19.66 20.88 3.11
N GLN A 185 -18.62 20.04 3.06
CA GLN A 185 -17.23 20.50 2.92
C GLN A 185 -17.05 21.37 1.65
N TYR A 186 -17.46 20.88 0.48
CA TYR A 186 -17.46 21.65 -0.76
C TYR A 186 -18.29 22.93 -0.66
N ASN A 187 -19.46 22.89 -0.01
CA ASN A 187 -20.29 24.08 0.19
C ASN A 187 -19.62 25.12 1.09
N ARG A 188 -18.92 24.72 2.17
CA ARG A 188 -18.19 25.64 3.05
C ARG A 188 -17.07 26.36 2.30
N VAL A 189 -16.31 25.64 1.48
CA VAL A 189 -15.26 26.21 0.60
C VAL A 189 -15.88 27.16 -0.45
N LYS A 190 -16.95 26.73 -1.12
CA LYS A 190 -17.67 27.53 -2.12
C LYS A 190 -18.27 28.81 -1.54
N ASN A 191 -18.86 28.75 -0.35
CA ASN A 191 -19.46 29.90 0.32
C ASN A 191 -18.41 30.94 0.77
N LYS A 192 -17.14 30.55 0.90
CA LYS A 192 -16.00 31.45 1.10
C LYS A 192 -15.46 32.06 -0.21
N GLY A 193 -16.08 31.77 -1.36
CA GLY A 193 -15.72 32.31 -2.67
C GLY A 193 -14.76 31.45 -3.49
N PHE A 194 -14.37 30.27 -2.99
CA PHE A 194 -13.36 29.41 -3.62
C PHE A 194 -13.96 28.30 -4.49
N ASN A 195 -13.21 27.87 -5.50
CA ASN A 195 -13.54 26.75 -6.38
C ASN A 195 -12.60 25.58 -6.14
N THR A 196 -13.10 24.48 -5.56
CA THR A 196 -12.31 23.27 -5.32
C THR A 196 -11.89 22.62 -6.64
N ILE A 197 -10.57 22.55 -6.91
CA ILE A 197 -10.01 21.95 -8.14
C ILE A 197 -9.45 20.53 -7.94
N MET A 198 -9.26 20.13 -6.67
CA MET A 198 -8.66 18.85 -6.27
C MET A 198 -9.05 18.51 -4.82
N VAL A 199 -9.17 17.21 -4.53
CA VAL A 199 -9.26 16.65 -3.17
C VAL A 199 -8.14 15.62 -2.96
N ILE A 200 -7.56 15.62 -1.76
CA ILE A 200 -6.42 14.77 -1.36
C ILE A 200 -6.75 14.12 -0.02
N GLY A 201 -6.51 12.82 0.11
CA GLY A 201 -6.91 12.01 1.28
C GLY A 201 -6.33 10.60 1.21
N ASP A 202 -6.52 9.78 2.24
CA ASP A 202 -6.12 8.37 2.24
C ASP A 202 -7.29 7.40 1.97
N GLN A 203 -8.53 7.90 2.09
CA GLN A 203 -9.76 7.12 1.97
C GLN A 203 -10.53 7.49 0.70
N LEU A 204 -11.34 6.56 0.17
CA LEU A 204 -12.26 6.88 -0.93
C LEU A 204 -13.33 7.88 -0.49
N GLU A 205 -13.72 7.77 0.78
CA GLU A 205 -14.72 8.57 1.44
C GLU A 205 -14.33 10.06 1.47
N ASP A 206 -13.03 10.39 1.49
CA ASP A 206 -12.51 11.76 1.36
C ASP A 206 -12.90 12.42 0.05
N MET A 207 -12.84 11.64 -1.02
CA MET A 207 -13.12 12.08 -2.37
C MET A 207 -14.60 12.29 -2.62
N THR A 208 -15.44 11.43 -2.02
CA THR A 208 -16.88 11.36 -2.27
C THR A 208 -17.62 10.51 -1.25
N THR A 209 -18.89 10.81 -1.01
CA THR A 209 -19.79 9.88 -0.33
C THR A 209 -20.09 8.69 -1.24
N LEU A 210 -19.80 7.47 -0.79
CA LEU A 210 -20.15 6.24 -1.53
C LEU A 210 -21.66 5.95 -1.43
N PRO A 211 -22.35 5.65 -2.55
CA PRO A 211 -23.72 5.16 -2.51
C PRO A 211 -23.83 3.80 -1.78
N PRO A 212 -24.96 3.49 -1.11
CA PRO A 212 -25.10 2.28 -0.28
C PRO A 212 -24.73 0.95 -0.97
N HIS A 213 -24.97 0.83 -2.28
CA HIS A 213 -24.66 -0.38 -3.05
C HIS A 213 -23.16 -0.57 -3.36
N PHE A 214 -22.33 0.46 -3.17
CA PHE A 214 -20.87 0.38 -3.27
C PHE A 214 -20.19 0.18 -1.91
N LEU A 215 -20.89 0.34 -0.78
CA LEU A 215 -20.28 0.22 0.55
C LEU A 215 -19.61 -1.14 0.80
N THR A 216 -20.12 -2.23 0.21
CA THR A 216 -19.50 -3.56 0.30
C THR A 216 -18.72 -4.00 -0.96
N LYS A 217 -18.58 -3.08 -1.93
CA LYS A 217 -17.85 -3.26 -3.20
C LYS A 217 -17.14 -1.95 -3.63
N PRO A 218 -16.34 -1.31 -2.77
CA PRO A 218 -15.72 -0.01 -3.07
C PRO A 218 -14.79 -0.04 -4.29
N GLN A 219 -14.24 -1.21 -4.65
CA GLN A 219 -13.44 -1.41 -5.87
C GLN A 219 -14.22 -1.05 -7.14
N ALA A 220 -15.49 -1.47 -7.24
CA ALA A 220 -16.32 -1.22 -8.41
C ALA A 220 -16.63 0.29 -8.58
N TRP A 221 -16.65 1.05 -7.47
CA TRP A 221 -16.72 2.51 -7.54
C TRP A 221 -15.44 3.13 -8.10
N SER A 222 -14.27 2.60 -7.70
CA SER A 222 -12.96 3.01 -8.20
C SER A 222 -12.80 2.71 -9.70
N ASP A 223 -13.34 1.60 -10.20
CA ASP A 223 -13.35 1.27 -11.63
C ASP A 223 -14.14 2.30 -12.46
N ILE A 224 -15.35 2.62 -12.01
CA ILE A 224 -16.29 3.54 -12.69
C ILE A 224 -15.76 4.97 -12.74
N HIS A 225 -15.01 5.39 -11.72
CA HIS A 225 -14.43 6.74 -11.60
C HIS A 225 -12.91 6.77 -11.80
N SER A 226 -12.39 5.75 -12.50
CA SER A 226 -10.96 5.53 -12.66
C SER A 226 -10.22 6.75 -13.23
N GLU A 227 -10.88 7.59 -14.03
CA GLU A 227 -10.34 8.81 -14.65
C GLU A 227 -10.07 9.97 -13.68
N LYS A 228 -10.66 9.95 -12.47
CA LYS A 228 -10.49 11.02 -11.48
C LYS A 228 -9.23 10.87 -10.65
N PHE A 229 -8.76 9.64 -10.43
CA PHE A 229 -7.59 9.35 -9.61
C PHE A 229 -6.31 9.79 -10.32
N GLY A 230 -5.44 10.50 -9.60
CA GLY A 230 -4.28 11.16 -10.19
C GLY A 230 -4.62 12.43 -10.99
N ASN A 231 -5.82 12.99 -10.82
CA ASN A 231 -6.29 14.22 -11.50
C ASN A 231 -7.10 15.13 -10.56
N GLN A 232 -8.35 14.76 -10.25
CA GLN A 232 -9.21 15.49 -9.32
C GLN A 232 -9.08 14.93 -7.90
N TRP A 233 -8.78 13.64 -7.79
CA TRP A 233 -8.68 12.89 -6.56
C TRP A 233 -7.25 12.34 -6.44
N ILE A 234 -6.60 12.60 -5.30
CA ILE A 234 -5.26 12.10 -5.01
C ILE A 234 -5.32 11.26 -3.74
N ILE A 235 -5.03 9.97 -3.86
CA ILE A 235 -4.99 9.04 -2.73
C ILE A 235 -3.56 8.93 -2.18
N ILE A 236 -3.43 8.95 -0.86
CA ILE A 236 -2.25 8.57 -0.08
C ILE A 236 -2.49 7.15 0.50
N PRO A 237 -1.52 6.23 0.53
CA PRO A 237 -1.78 4.86 0.95
C PRO A 237 -1.89 4.69 2.48
N ASN A 238 -3.07 4.31 2.98
CA ASN A 238 -3.26 3.90 4.38
C ASN A 238 -3.80 2.45 4.51
N PRO A 239 -2.93 1.48 4.77
CA PRO A 239 -3.30 0.10 5.11
C PRO A 239 -3.54 -0.17 6.61
N LEU A 240 -3.48 0.82 7.49
CA LEU A 240 -3.67 0.61 8.94
C LEU A 240 -5.13 0.46 9.32
N TYR A 241 -5.99 1.32 8.81
CA TYR A 241 -7.42 1.38 9.13
C TYR A 241 -8.18 2.05 7.98
N GLY A 242 -9.52 2.01 8.07
CA GLY A 242 -10.40 2.86 7.27
C GLY A 242 -11.73 2.17 6.91
N PRO A 243 -12.63 2.88 6.21
CA PRO A 243 -13.93 2.35 5.76
C PRO A 243 -13.83 1.08 4.90
N TRP A 244 -12.66 0.81 4.29
CA TRP A 244 -12.39 -0.44 3.59
C TRP A 244 -12.48 -1.67 4.50
N GLU A 245 -12.24 -1.56 5.80
CA GLU A 245 -12.54 -2.63 6.76
C GLU A 245 -14.06 -2.82 6.92
N SER A 246 -14.77 -1.71 7.09
CA SER A 246 -16.23 -1.71 7.20
C SER A 246 -16.90 -2.27 5.94
N SER A 247 -16.24 -2.18 4.78
CA SER A 247 -16.71 -2.73 3.50
C SER A 247 -16.74 -4.26 3.42
N LEU A 248 -16.08 -4.98 4.33
CA LEU A 248 -16.02 -6.44 4.27
C LEU A 248 -17.40 -7.09 4.46
N ILE A 249 -18.22 -6.58 5.38
CA ILE A 249 -19.58 -7.05 5.64
C ILE A 249 -20.37 -6.00 6.44
N ASN A 250 -21.70 -6.00 6.31
CA ASN A 250 -22.59 -5.58 7.38
C ASN A 250 -22.50 -4.08 7.72
N ASN A 251 -22.34 -3.63 8.99
CA ASN A 251 -22.17 -4.29 10.32
C ASN A 251 -20.78 -4.77 10.81
N TYR A 252 -19.70 -4.71 10.03
CA TYR A 252 -18.36 -5.13 10.49
C TYR A 252 -17.88 -4.48 11.80
N ASN A 253 -18.13 -3.18 11.97
CA ASN A 253 -17.61 -2.42 13.11
C ASN A 253 -18.22 -2.88 14.45
N SER A 254 -19.42 -3.48 14.44
CA SER A 254 -20.09 -4.02 15.64
C SER A 254 -19.65 -5.46 16.01
N LEU A 255 -18.79 -6.08 15.22
CA LEU A 255 -18.28 -7.43 15.51
C LEU A 255 -17.26 -7.41 16.66
N THR A 256 -17.23 -8.49 17.44
CA THR A 256 -16.17 -8.76 18.42
C THR A 256 -14.81 -8.93 17.73
N SER A 257 -13.71 -8.88 18.49
CA SER A 257 -12.36 -9.11 17.96
C SER A 257 -12.25 -10.45 17.22
N HIS A 258 -12.87 -11.51 17.75
CA HIS A 258 -12.99 -12.80 17.07
C HIS A 258 -13.85 -12.72 15.80
N GLY A 259 -15.02 -12.06 15.84
CA GLY A 259 -15.85 -11.89 14.64
C GLY A 259 -15.14 -11.13 13.52
N LYS A 260 -14.41 -10.06 13.85
CA LYS A 260 -13.57 -9.30 12.90
C LYS A 260 -12.49 -10.19 12.27
N HIS A 261 -11.80 -10.99 13.07
CA HIS A 261 -10.79 -11.95 12.60
C HIS A 261 -11.37 -13.00 11.64
N ILE A 262 -12.52 -13.60 11.98
CA ILE A 262 -13.18 -14.60 11.12
C ILE A 262 -13.55 -14.00 9.77
N ILE A 263 -14.14 -12.79 9.73
CA ILE A 263 -14.46 -12.12 8.45
C ILE A 263 -13.19 -11.82 7.63
N ARG A 264 -12.08 -11.43 8.25
CA ARG A 264 -10.80 -11.22 7.56
C ARG A 264 -10.27 -12.55 6.98
N LEU A 265 -10.34 -13.66 7.73
CA LEU A 265 -9.98 -14.99 7.25
C LEU A 265 -10.86 -15.47 6.09
N GLU A 266 -12.19 -15.32 6.19
CA GLU A 266 -13.14 -15.72 5.15
C GLU A 266 -12.87 -15.02 3.82
N LYS A 267 -12.52 -13.73 3.86
CA LYS A 267 -12.13 -12.95 2.68
C LYS A 267 -10.80 -13.43 2.07
N LEU A 268 -9.83 -13.80 2.90
CA LEU A 268 -8.48 -14.21 2.49
C LEU A 268 -8.29 -15.73 2.33
N ASN A 269 -9.38 -16.51 2.34
CA ASN A 269 -9.38 -17.97 2.48
C ASN A 269 -8.62 -18.74 1.35
N THR A 270 -8.35 -18.10 0.21
CA THR A 270 -7.49 -18.67 -0.85
C THR A 270 -6.01 -18.26 -0.72
N SER A 271 -5.74 -17.04 -0.27
CA SER A 271 -4.41 -16.42 -0.30
C SER A 271 -3.53 -16.81 0.90
N LEU A 272 -4.11 -16.85 2.12
CA LEU A 272 -3.35 -17.03 3.37
C LEU A 272 -3.03 -18.47 3.77
N ASN A 273 -3.77 -19.45 3.24
CA ASN A 273 -3.67 -20.87 3.66
C ASN A 273 -2.33 -21.55 3.29
N THR A 274 -1.41 -20.84 2.65
CA THR A 274 -0.13 -21.35 2.15
C THR A 274 1.08 -21.07 3.04
N THR A 275 0.99 -20.13 3.99
CA THR A 275 2.06 -19.87 4.97
C THR A 275 1.86 -20.72 6.22
N THR A 276 2.94 -21.35 6.68
CA THR A 276 2.96 -22.29 7.82
C THR A 276 3.08 -21.59 9.18
N ASP A 277 3.57 -20.35 9.22
CA ASP A 277 3.76 -19.55 10.44
C ASP A 277 2.44 -18.83 10.79
N PRO A 278 1.74 -19.21 11.90
CA PRO A 278 0.46 -18.61 12.27
C PRO A 278 0.59 -17.16 12.77
N GLN A 279 1.71 -16.81 13.40
CA GLN A 279 1.95 -15.45 13.90
C GLN A 279 2.27 -14.51 12.74
N PHE A 280 2.96 -14.98 11.71
CA PHE A 280 3.14 -14.22 10.47
C PHE A 280 1.81 -14.05 9.73
N ARG A 281 0.95 -15.08 9.67
CA ARG A 281 -0.42 -14.94 9.12
C ARG A 281 -1.22 -13.85 9.84
N GLN A 282 -1.20 -13.85 11.18
CA GLN A 282 -1.82 -12.80 11.98
C GLN A 282 -1.25 -11.43 11.60
N HIS A 283 0.07 -11.23 11.72
CA HIS A 283 0.72 -9.94 11.49
C HIS A 283 0.51 -9.37 10.07
N MET A 284 0.26 -10.23 9.08
CA MET A 284 0.00 -9.87 7.68
C MET A 284 -1.48 -9.53 7.39
N MET A 285 -2.43 -9.84 8.27
CA MET A 285 -3.86 -9.88 7.94
C MET A 285 -4.38 -8.51 7.46
N GLN A 286 -4.12 -7.44 8.21
CA GLN A 286 -4.59 -6.09 7.87
C GLN A 286 -4.04 -5.63 6.51
N ALA A 287 -2.75 -5.86 6.30
CA ALA A 287 -2.06 -5.56 5.05
C ALA A 287 -2.63 -6.35 3.85
N ALA A 288 -2.91 -7.64 4.04
CA ALA A 288 -3.47 -8.51 3.01
C ALA A 288 -4.93 -8.14 2.66
N ILE A 289 -5.73 -7.71 3.65
CA ILE A 289 -7.08 -7.20 3.38
C ILE A 289 -6.99 -5.91 2.56
N TRP A 290 -6.18 -4.93 2.99
CA TRP A 290 -6.09 -3.65 2.29
C TRP A 290 -5.67 -3.81 0.82
N GLN A 291 -4.62 -4.60 0.55
CA GLN A 291 -4.09 -4.79 -0.80
C GLN A 291 -5.10 -5.44 -1.75
N ASN A 292 -5.91 -6.39 -1.27
CA ASN A 292 -6.80 -7.19 -2.12
C ASN A 292 -8.25 -6.67 -2.14
N PHE A 293 -8.71 -6.05 -1.05
CA PHE A 293 -10.13 -5.69 -0.85
C PHE A 293 -10.41 -4.19 -0.63
N SER A 294 -9.41 -3.33 -0.45
CA SER A 294 -9.68 -1.89 -0.36
C SER A 294 -9.93 -1.26 -1.73
N GLY A 295 -10.93 -0.37 -1.80
CA GLY A 295 -11.12 0.50 -2.95
C GLY A 295 -10.00 1.55 -3.09
N SER A 296 -9.37 1.97 -1.98
CA SER A 296 -8.22 2.89 -1.98
C SER A 296 -6.99 2.31 -2.67
N CYS A 297 -6.67 1.01 -2.49
CA CYS A 297 -5.57 0.38 -3.22
C CYS A 297 -5.84 0.32 -4.73
N TRP A 298 -7.08 0.05 -5.14
CA TRP A 298 -7.47 0.07 -6.56
C TRP A 298 -7.42 1.49 -7.14
N ALA A 299 -7.83 2.50 -6.38
CA ALA A 299 -7.71 3.90 -6.75
C ALA A 299 -6.25 4.35 -6.93
N LEU A 300 -5.34 3.88 -6.06
CA LEU A 300 -3.90 4.13 -6.19
C LEU A 300 -3.29 3.49 -7.45
N ASN A 301 -3.74 2.30 -7.84
CA ASN A 301 -3.34 1.68 -9.11
C ASN A 301 -3.76 2.57 -10.30
N TYR A 302 -5.03 3.02 -10.32
CA TYR A 302 -5.52 3.94 -11.35
C TYR A 302 -4.75 5.28 -11.35
N GLN A 303 -4.51 5.89 -10.19
CA GLN A 303 -3.69 7.10 -10.03
C GLN A 303 -2.31 6.95 -10.67
N ALA A 304 -1.62 5.84 -10.40
CA ALA A 304 -0.28 5.60 -10.92
C ALA A 304 -0.28 5.42 -12.45
N TYR A 305 -1.19 4.62 -13.01
CA TYR A 305 -1.28 4.43 -14.46
C TYR A 305 -1.80 5.67 -15.21
N ASN A 306 -2.75 6.41 -14.64
CA ASN A 306 -3.21 7.67 -15.21
C ASN A 306 -2.08 8.71 -15.26
N GLN A 307 -1.27 8.79 -14.20
CA GLN A 307 -0.08 9.64 -14.22
C GLN A 307 0.93 9.15 -15.26
N ALA A 308 1.15 7.85 -15.39
CA ALA A 308 2.02 7.29 -16.43
C ALA A 308 1.54 7.73 -17.84
N ILE A 309 0.23 7.61 -18.12
CA ILE A 309 -0.38 8.12 -19.37
C ILE A 309 -0.15 9.63 -19.52
N TRP A 310 -0.32 10.42 -18.46
CA TRP A 310 -0.12 11.87 -18.49
C TRP A 310 1.34 12.23 -18.83
N GLN A 311 2.32 11.60 -18.16
CA GLN A 311 3.74 11.79 -18.44
C GLN A 311 4.08 11.45 -19.89
N LEU A 312 3.60 10.31 -20.41
CA LEU A 312 3.81 9.92 -21.82
C LEU A 312 3.19 10.93 -22.80
N LYS A 313 2.03 11.52 -22.49
CA LYS A 313 1.44 12.61 -23.30
C LYS A 313 2.33 13.86 -23.29
N GLN A 314 2.89 14.26 -22.15
CA GLN A 314 3.81 15.40 -22.09
C GLN A 314 5.15 15.13 -22.81
N ILE A 315 5.68 13.91 -22.73
CA ILE A 315 6.90 13.51 -23.47
C ILE A 315 6.63 13.52 -24.98
N ALA A 316 5.51 12.95 -25.44
CA ALA A 316 5.15 12.89 -26.85
C ALA A 316 4.98 14.29 -27.49
N LYS A 317 4.39 15.25 -26.77
CA LYS A 317 4.30 16.67 -27.21
C LYS A 317 5.66 17.30 -27.50
N ASN A 318 6.72 16.86 -26.83
CA ASN A 318 8.05 17.48 -26.91
C ASN A 318 8.97 16.91 -28.02
N ALA A 319 8.50 15.89 -28.76
CA ALA A 319 8.95 15.44 -30.09
C ALA A 319 10.47 15.16 -30.36
N LYS A 320 11.37 15.33 -29.38
CA LYS A 320 12.84 15.23 -29.57
C LYS A 320 13.46 13.88 -29.21
N THR A 321 12.67 12.97 -28.65
CA THR A 321 13.15 11.68 -28.15
C THR A 321 13.21 10.66 -29.28
N ASN A 322 14.42 10.24 -29.69
CA ASN A 322 14.59 9.17 -30.67
C ASN A 322 14.41 7.80 -30.00
N LEU A 323 13.64 6.90 -30.62
CA LEU A 323 13.31 5.56 -30.10
C LEU A 323 12.92 5.58 -28.60
N PRO A 324 11.88 6.33 -28.19
CA PRO A 324 11.49 6.41 -26.80
C PRO A 324 10.87 5.10 -26.33
N ALA A 325 11.27 4.65 -25.14
CA ALA A 325 10.81 3.40 -24.57
C ALA A 325 10.36 3.55 -23.11
N ILE A 326 9.44 2.68 -22.69
CA ILE A 326 9.09 2.48 -21.29
C ILE A 326 9.57 1.11 -20.82
N VAL A 327 9.92 1.04 -19.53
CA VAL A 327 10.26 -0.19 -18.84
C VAL A 327 9.20 -0.48 -17.79
N VAL A 328 8.67 -1.69 -17.80
CA VAL A 328 7.57 -2.12 -16.91
C VAL A 328 7.98 -3.41 -16.21
N ASN A 329 7.97 -3.43 -14.87
CA ASN A 329 8.08 -4.69 -14.13
C ASN A 329 6.86 -5.59 -14.44
N VAL A 330 7.05 -6.90 -14.43
CA VAL A 330 5.97 -7.88 -14.62
C VAL A 330 5.24 -8.18 -13.30
N ASP A 331 5.98 -8.52 -12.26
CA ASP A 331 5.46 -9.09 -11.01
C ASP A 331 5.04 -7.97 -10.05
N GLY A 332 3.77 -7.93 -9.63
CA GLY A 332 3.26 -6.87 -8.75
C GLY A 332 3.06 -5.51 -9.43
N THR A 333 3.37 -5.43 -10.73
CA THR A 333 3.26 -4.21 -11.57
C THR A 333 2.42 -4.44 -12.84
N ILE A 334 2.23 -5.68 -13.29
CA ILE A 334 1.27 -6.02 -14.35
C ILE A 334 0.42 -7.19 -13.90
N LEU A 335 1.09 -8.28 -13.52
CA LEU A 335 0.46 -9.47 -12.98
C LEU A 335 0.27 -9.27 -11.48
N ASN A 336 -0.98 -9.40 -11.03
CA ASN A 336 -1.28 -9.42 -9.61
C ASN A 336 -0.71 -10.71 -9.00
N ILE A 337 0.24 -10.55 -8.08
CA ILE A 337 0.82 -11.63 -7.28
C ILE A 337 0.45 -11.51 -5.79
N ALA A 338 -0.37 -10.52 -5.41
CA ALA A 338 -0.83 -10.27 -4.05
C ALA A 338 -1.67 -11.43 -3.48
N ASP A 339 -2.37 -12.15 -4.36
CA ASP A 339 -3.10 -13.38 -4.04
C ASP A 339 -2.19 -14.50 -3.50
N ASN A 340 -0.86 -14.36 -3.59
CA ASN A 340 0.10 -15.43 -3.44
C ASN A 340 1.09 -15.23 -2.28
N LEU A 341 0.52 -15.07 -1.08
CA LEU A 341 1.23 -14.82 0.19
C LEU A 341 2.23 -15.92 0.60
N SER A 342 2.20 -17.08 -0.07
CA SER A 342 3.14 -18.19 0.10
C SER A 342 4.62 -17.77 -0.04
N LEU A 343 4.88 -16.78 -0.90
CA LEU A 343 6.22 -16.26 -1.22
C LEU A 343 6.83 -15.44 -0.07
N LEU A 344 6.04 -15.07 0.94
CA LEU A 344 6.46 -14.27 2.09
C LEU A 344 6.86 -15.08 3.32
N ASN A 345 6.79 -16.42 3.27
CA ASN A 345 7.21 -17.25 4.39
C ASN A 345 8.72 -17.10 4.65
N ILE A 346 9.06 -16.36 5.71
CA ILE A 346 10.44 -16.03 6.15
C ILE A 346 11.30 -17.28 6.35
N LYS A 347 10.71 -18.42 6.72
CA LYS A 347 11.43 -19.69 6.93
C LYS A 347 11.68 -20.47 5.64
N ASN A 348 10.84 -20.32 4.62
CA ASN A 348 11.06 -20.98 3.34
C ASN A 348 12.35 -20.46 2.69
N ASN A 349 13.16 -21.38 2.18
CA ASN A 349 14.42 -21.02 1.53
C ASN A 349 14.10 -20.40 0.15
N ILE A 350 14.65 -19.24 -0.18
CA ILE A 350 14.31 -18.48 -1.40
C ILE A 350 14.61 -19.30 -2.68
N HIS A 351 15.53 -20.26 -2.60
CA HIS A 351 15.84 -21.21 -3.68
C HIS A 351 14.75 -22.26 -3.94
N ASN A 352 13.85 -22.49 -2.97
CA ASN A 352 12.64 -23.31 -3.08
C ASN A 352 11.38 -22.41 -3.12
N ARG A 353 11.40 -21.32 -3.90
CA ARG A 353 10.14 -20.76 -4.40
C ARG A 353 9.38 -21.88 -5.09
N ASP A 354 8.09 -22.05 -4.77
CA ASP A 354 7.25 -22.95 -5.57
C ASP A 354 7.10 -22.33 -6.96
N THR A 355 7.91 -22.78 -7.91
CA THR A 355 7.96 -22.27 -9.27
C THR A 355 6.64 -22.48 -10.00
N LYS A 356 5.78 -23.40 -9.52
CA LYS A 356 4.39 -23.56 -9.96
C LYS A 356 3.61 -22.24 -9.93
N LEU A 357 3.93 -21.34 -9.00
CA LEU A 357 3.33 -20.02 -8.85
C LEU A 357 3.76 -19.01 -9.92
N LEU A 358 4.88 -19.27 -10.60
CA LEU A 358 5.31 -18.48 -11.76
C LEU A 358 4.65 -18.99 -13.06
N HIS A 359 4.01 -20.16 -13.01
CA HIS A 359 3.22 -20.76 -14.10
C HIS A 359 1.71 -20.45 -14.00
N THR A 360 1.23 -19.80 -12.93
CA THR A 360 -0.20 -19.53 -12.77
C THR A 360 -0.70 -18.41 -13.69
N ASP A 361 -1.94 -18.55 -14.14
CA ASP A 361 -2.71 -17.49 -14.79
C ASP A 361 -3.10 -16.42 -13.76
N ASN A 362 -2.17 -15.53 -13.47
CA ASN A 362 -2.41 -14.37 -12.61
C ASN A 362 -3.33 -13.34 -13.30
N THR A 363 -4.14 -12.65 -12.50
CA THR A 363 -4.98 -11.54 -12.96
C THR A 363 -4.13 -10.29 -13.27
N LEU A 364 -4.69 -9.33 -14.01
CA LEU A 364 -4.04 -8.03 -14.20
C LEU A 364 -4.33 -7.09 -13.04
N ILE A 365 -3.36 -6.25 -12.71
CA ILE A 365 -3.60 -5.07 -11.87
C ILE A 365 -4.49 -4.07 -12.63
N ASN A 366 -5.51 -3.54 -11.95
CA ASN A 366 -6.49 -2.64 -12.56
C ASN A 366 -5.82 -1.38 -13.14
N GLY A 367 -6.24 -0.96 -14.33
CA GLY A 367 -5.66 0.18 -15.08
C GLY A 367 -4.47 -0.14 -15.99
N VAL A 368 -3.74 -1.25 -15.78
CA VAL A 368 -2.49 -1.52 -16.52
C VAL A 368 -2.69 -1.70 -18.04
N LYS A 369 -3.76 -2.38 -18.45
CA LYS A 369 -4.04 -2.68 -19.87
C LYS A 369 -4.37 -1.41 -20.68
N PRO A 370 -5.30 -0.53 -20.24
CA PRO A 370 -5.49 0.79 -20.86
C PRO A 370 -4.20 1.61 -20.95
N PHE A 371 -3.36 1.62 -19.91
CA PHE A 371 -2.07 2.32 -19.92
C PHE A 371 -1.13 1.79 -21.01
N LEU A 372 -0.89 0.48 -21.06
CA LEU A 372 0.01 -0.12 -22.06
C LEU A 372 -0.50 0.07 -23.49
N GLN A 373 -1.82 -0.02 -23.70
CA GLN A 373 -2.44 0.31 -24.99
C GLN A 373 -2.21 1.77 -25.38
N GLN A 374 -2.43 2.70 -24.44
CA GLN A 374 -2.22 4.13 -24.67
C GLN A 374 -0.75 4.49 -24.92
N ALA A 375 0.19 3.83 -24.22
CA ALA A 375 1.64 3.99 -24.45
C ALA A 375 2.03 3.59 -25.87
N LYS A 376 1.54 2.43 -26.35
CA LYS A 376 1.75 1.99 -27.74
C LYS A 376 1.13 2.95 -28.75
N THR A 377 -0.09 3.44 -28.51
CA THR A 377 -0.75 4.44 -29.38
C THR A 377 0.03 5.76 -29.45
N LEU A 378 0.75 6.14 -28.40
CA LEU A 378 1.63 7.31 -28.38
C LEU A 378 3.03 7.05 -28.99
N GLY A 379 3.29 5.85 -29.51
CA GLY A 379 4.54 5.50 -30.20
C GLY A 379 5.71 5.11 -29.30
N PHE A 380 5.47 4.79 -28.02
CA PHE A 380 6.51 4.29 -27.12
C PHE A 380 6.72 2.78 -27.33
N GLU A 381 7.99 2.36 -27.41
CA GLU A 381 8.34 0.94 -27.32
C GLU A 381 8.17 0.46 -25.88
N ILE A 382 7.67 -0.76 -25.68
CA ILE A 382 7.31 -1.29 -24.36
C ILE A 382 8.18 -2.49 -24.05
N PHE A 383 9.02 -2.37 -23.01
CA PHE A 383 9.84 -3.46 -22.49
C PHE A 383 9.32 -3.94 -21.14
N TYR A 384 9.05 -5.23 -21.06
CA TYR A 384 8.72 -5.93 -19.83
C TYR A 384 9.98 -6.49 -19.21
N ILE A 385 10.29 -6.16 -17.96
CA ILE A 385 11.50 -6.66 -17.28
C ILE A 385 11.12 -7.48 -16.05
N SER A 386 11.68 -8.69 -15.93
CA SER A 386 11.41 -9.59 -14.80
C SER A 386 12.68 -10.12 -14.12
N ASN A 387 12.61 -10.26 -12.80
CA ASN A 387 13.58 -10.96 -11.96
C ASN A 387 13.22 -12.46 -11.77
N ARG A 388 12.22 -12.97 -12.49
CA ARG A 388 11.95 -14.42 -12.57
C ARG A 388 13.17 -15.16 -13.11
N PRO A 389 13.43 -16.41 -12.68
CA PRO A 389 14.35 -17.29 -13.41
C PRO A 389 13.72 -17.69 -14.75
N ILE A 390 14.55 -18.01 -15.74
CA ILE A 390 14.12 -18.45 -17.08
C ILE A 390 13.45 -19.83 -17.02
N SER A 391 14.03 -20.72 -16.20
CA SER A 391 13.62 -22.12 -16.02
C SER A 391 13.31 -22.40 -14.55
N SER A 392 12.43 -23.36 -14.28
CA SER A 392 12.23 -23.93 -12.96
C SER A 392 13.24 -25.03 -12.63
N ASN A 393 13.19 -25.52 -11.38
CA ASN A 393 13.99 -26.67 -10.93
C ASN A 393 13.42 -28.03 -11.42
N ARG A 394 12.37 -28.05 -12.26
CA ARG A 394 11.77 -29.29 -12.75
C ARG A 394 12.65 -29.93 -13.82
N LYS A 395 12.77 -31.26 -13.74
CA LYS A 395 13.62 -32.04 -14.66
C LYS A 395 13.10 -31.91 -16.10
N ASN A 396 14.00 -31.52 -17.01
CA ASN A 396 13.76 -31.32 -18.44
C ASN A 396 12.85 -30.14 -18.84
N GLU A 397 12.43 -29.26 -17.91
CA GLU A 397 11.55 -28.11 -18.21
C GLU A 397 12.35 -26.80 -18.42
N SER A 398 13.30 -26.79 -19.37
CA SER A 398 14.08 -25.56 -19.68
C SER A 398 13.19 -24.48 -20.33
N GLY A 399 13.27 -23.23 -19.86
CA GLY A 399 12.50 -22.08 -20.37
C GLY A 399 10.99 -22.13 -20.07
N ASP A 400 10.55 -22.95 -19.13
CA ASP A 400 9.14 -23.13 -18.75
C ASP A 400 8.52 -21.85 -18.17
N ILE A 401 9.21 -21.19 -17.24
CA ILE A 401 8.78 -19.95 -16.59
C ILE A 401 8.78 -18.79 -17.60
N GLU A 402 9.78 -18.73 -18.49
CA GLU A 402 9.79 -17.77 -19.59
C GLU A 402 8.55 -17.95 -20.48
N ARG A 403 8.32 -19.17 -21.00
CA ARG A 403 7.15 -19.48 -21.83
C ARG A 403 5.83 -19.19 -21.13
N ALA A 404 5.70 -19.54 -19.84
CA ALA A 404 4.50 -19.29 -19.06
C ALA A 404 4.24 -17.78 -18.88
N THR A 405 5.29 -17.00 -18.60
CA THR A 405 5.18 -15.54 -18.45
C THR A 405 4.78 -14.88 -19.77
N ILE A 406 5.43 -15.25 -20.88
CA ILE A 406 5.09 -14.75 -22.23
C ILE A 406 3.66 -15.14 -22.60
N SER A 407 3.24 -16.37 -22.33
CA SER A 407 1.88 -16.87 -22.59
C SER A 407 0.83 -16.09 -21.81
N ASN A 408 1.06 -15.83 -20.53
CA ASN A 408 0.14 -15.06 -19.67
C ASN A 408 -0.03 -13.62 -20.19
N LEU A 409 1.08 -12.91 -20.48
CA LEU A 409 1.00 -11.55 -21.04
C LEU A 409 0.30 -11.51 -22.42
N LYS A 410 0.54 -12.51 -23.29
CA LYS A 410 -0.17 -12.67 -24.57
C LYS A 410 -1.67 -12.91 -24.39
N LYS A 411 -2.05 -13.81 -23.47
CA LYS A 411 -3.44 -14.19 -23.17
C LYS A 411 -4.28 -12.99 -22.74
N HIS A 412 -3.69 -12.06 -21.99
CA HIS A 412 -4.34 -10.81 -21.60
C HIS A 412 -4.44 -9.76 -22.72
N GLY A 413 -3.86 -10.01 -23.89
CA GLY A 413 -3.89 -9.10 -25.04
C GLY A 413 -3.06 -7.83 -24.83
N LEU A 414 -1.91 -7.97 -24.16
CA LEU A 414 -0.98 -6.86 -23.95
C LEU A 414 -0.08 -6.63 -25.19
N PRO A 415 0.35 -5.38 -25.45
CA PRO A 415 1.25 -5.05 -26.56
C PRO A 415 2.67 -5.62 -26.34
N ASN A 416 3.46 -5.74 -27.41
CA ASN A 416 4.90 -6.05 -27.37
C ASN A 416 5.24 -7.31 -26.55
N THR A 417 4.45 -8.37 -26.70
CA THR A 417 4.58 -9.62 -25.93
C THR A 417 5.45 -10.67 -26.63
N ASP A 418 6.49 -10.24 -27.37
CA ASP A 418 7.47 -11.11 -28.00
C ASP A 418 8.79 -11.19 -27.19
N THR A 419 9.67 -12.10 -27.60
CA THR A 419 10.93 -12.41 -26.88
C THR A 419 11.95 -11.29 -26.90
N ASP A 420 11.83 -10.31 -27.81
CA ASP A 420 12.73 -9.15 -27.86
C ASP A 420 12.29 -8.03 -26.92
N HIS A 421 11.07 -8.12 -26.37
CA HIS A 421 10.47 -7.13 -25.49
C HIS A 421 10.24 -7.63 -24.05
N ILE A 422 10.19 -8.95 -23.84
CA ILE A 422 10.06 -9.56 -22.51
C ILE A 422 11.45 -10.03 -22.04
N LEU A 423 12.12 -9.19 -21.24
CA LEU A 423 13.53 -9.34 -20.86
C LEU A 423 13.68 -9.85 -19.43
N PHE A 424 14.13 -11.10 -19.27
CA PHE A 424 14.49 -11.66 -17.97
C PHE A 424 15.90 -11.16 -17.59
N ALA A 425 16.12 -10.82 -16.32
CA ALA A 425 17.40 -10.29 -15.82
C ALA A 425 18.61 -11.18 -16.19
N ALA A 426 18.40 -12.49 -16.30
CA ALA A 426 19.42 -13.46 -16.69
C ALA A 426 19.81 -13.43 -18.19
N HIS A 427 19.03 -12.82 -19.09
CA HIS A 427 19.31 -12.77 -20.54
C HIS A 427 20.61 -12.02 -20.86
N TYR A 428 20.84 -10.89 -20.18
CA TYR A 428 21.96 -9.97 -20.44
C TYR A 428 23.01 -9.96 -19.31
N CYS A 429 22.85 -10.85 -18.34
CA CYS A 429 23.75 -10.96 -17.20
C CYS A 429 24.94 -11.89 -17.53
N PRO A 430 26.20 -11.42 -17.47
CA PRO A 430 27.38 -12.19 -17.87
C PRO A 430 27.50 -13.55 -17.16
N ASN A 431 27.13 -13.61 -15.88
CA ASN A 431 27.30 -14.79 -15.04
C ASN A 431 26.12 -15.77 -15.05
N LYS A 432 25.02 -15.46 -15.77
CA LYS A 432 23.79 -16.27 -15.88
C LYS A 432 23.30 -16.89 -14.54
N GLY A 433 23.42 -16.16 -13.43
CA GLY A 433 23.25 -16.72 -12.08
C GLY A 433 23.21 -15.68 -10.96
N LEU A 434 23.97 -15.90 -9.87
CA LEU A 434 24.01 -15.01 -8.71
C LEU A 434 24.47 -13.59 -9.09
N GLY A 435 23.72 -12.58 -8.63
CA GLY A 435 24.03 -11.16 -8.86
C GLY A 435 23.37 -10.54 -10.11
N CYS A 436 22.55 -11.27 -10.86
CA CYS A 436 21.77 -10.71 -11.96
C CYS A 436 20.58 -9.89 -11.43
N ASP A 437 20.45 -8.63 -11.88
CA ASP A 437 19.33 -7.74 -11.59
C ASP A 437 18.78 -7.07 -12.87
N LYS A 438 17.76 -6.22 -12.71
CA LYS A 438 17.10 -5.52 -13.83
C LYS A 438 18.01 -4.52 -14.56
N SER A 439 19.14 -4.12 -13.98
CA SER A 439 20.07 -3.18 -14.61
C SER A 439 20.68 -3.76 -15.89
N PHE A 440 20.87 -5.08 -15.97
CA PHE A 440 21.39 -5.73 -17.18
C PHE A 440 20.40 -5.59 -18.35
N SER A 441 19.10 -5.83 -18.10
CA SER A 441 18.05 -5.64 -19.11
C SER A 441 17.90 -4.17 -19.52
N ARG A 442 17.94 -3.21 -18.58
CA ARG A 442 17.91 -1.77 -18.89
C ARG A 442 19.11 -1.34 -19.74
N LYS A 443 20.33 -1.74 -19.36
CA LYS A 443 21.55 -1.50 -20.16
C LYS A 443 21.45 -2.10 -21.56
N ALA A 444 20.87 -3.28 -21.73
CA ALA A 444 20.71 -3.92 -23.05
C ALA A 444 19.81 -3.10 -23.99
N ILE A 445 18.70 -2.56 -23.48
CA ILE A 445 17.76 -1.66 -24.17
C ILE A 445 18.47 -0.38 -24.65
N GLU A 446 19.28 0.25 -23.80
CA GLU A 446 19.93 1.53 -24.09
C GLU A 446 21.18 1.41 -24.97
N SER A 447 21.91 0.29 -24.88
CA SER A 447 23.21 0.11 -25.56
C SER A 447 23.12 -0.46 -26.98
N GLY A 448 21.95 -0.95 -27.42
CA GLY A 448 21.76 -1.46 -28.78
C GLY A 448 21.70 -2.98 -28.90
N HIS A 449 21.70 -3.72 -27.78
CA HIS A 449 21.66 -5.19 -27.81
C HIS A 449 20.30 -5.74 -28.28
N ILE A 450 19.23 -4.94 -28.19
CA ILE A 450 17.91 -5.30 -28.72
C ILE A 450 17.83 -4.90 -30.19
N LYS A 451 17.92 -5.88 -31.11
CA LYS A 451 17.76 -5.68 -32.57
C LYS A 451 18.64 -4.56 -33.18
N GLY A 452 19.80 -4.26 -32.58
CA GLY A 452 20.69 -3.17 -33.01
C GLY A 452 20.19 -1.76 -32.70
N LYS A 453 19.08 -1.61 -31.97
CA LYS A 453 18.42 -0.33 -31.68
C LYS A 453 18.74 0.16 -30.27
N LYS A 454 19.22 1.41 -30.17
CA LYS A 454 19.43 2.12 -28.90
C LYS A 454 18.16 2.88 -28.54
N TYR A 455 17.41 2.36 -27.58
CA TYR A 455 16.19 2.99 -27.10
C TYR A 455 16.51 3.93 -25.92
N GLN A 456 15.74 5.01 -25.78
CA GLN A 456 15.84 5.89 -24.62
C GLN A 456 14.74 5.57 -23.62
N ILE A 457 15.10 5.06 -22.43
CA ILE A 457 14.12 4.76 -21.38
C ILE A 457 13.66 6.08 -20.75
N VAL A 458 12.41 6.47 -21.03
CA VAL A 458 11.82 7.73 -20.52
C VAL A 458 10.98 7.56 -19.25
N LEU A 459 10.49 6.34 -19.01
CA LEU A 459 9.58 6.03 -17.91
C LEU A 459 9.85 4.61 -17.41
N MET A 460 9.92 4.46 -16.09
CA MET A 460 10.08 3.17 -15.43
C MET A 460 8.90 2.96 -14.48
N ILE A 461 8.22 1.83 -14.61
CA ILE A 461 7.02 1.47 -13.85
C ILE A 461 7.32 0.18 -13.07
N GLY A 462 7.08 0.19 -11.76
CA GLY A 462 7.47 -0.87 -10.83
C GLY A 462 6.61 -0.93 -9.57
N ASP A 463 6.84 -1.92 -8.72
CA ASP A 463 6.21 -2.11 -7.41
C ASP A 463 7.20 -1.97 -6.24
N LYS A 464 8.50 -1.86 -6.57
CA LYS A 464 9.62 -1.66 -5.63
C LYS A 464 10.59 -0.62 -6.15
N LEU A 465 11.42 -0.08 -5.26
CA LEU A 465 12.53 0.79 -5.67
C LEU A 465 13.63 0.06 -6.49
N ASP A 466 13.77 -1.27 -6.40
CA ASP A 466 14.75 -2.04 -7.19
C ASP A 466 14.32 -2.26 -8.67
N ASP A 467 13.08 -1.89 -9.01
CA ASP A 467 12.59 -1.84 -10.40
C ASP A 467 13.13 -0.64 -11.20
N PHE A 468 13.60 0.38 -10.48
CA PHE A 468 14.14 1.62 -11.06
C PHE A 468 15.67 1.56 -11.20
N ASP A 469 16.26 2.54 -11.91
CA ASP A 469 17.70 2.63 -12.18
C ASP A 469 18.53 3.19 -11.00
N LEU A 470 18.15 2.84 -9.77
CA LEU A 470 18.78 3.35 -8.56
C LEU A 470 20.13 2.69 -8.28
N THR A 471 20.31 1.41 -8.59
CA THR A 471 21.60 0.72 -8.42
C THR A 471 22.64 1.22 -9.43
N GLU A 472 22.23 1.55 -10.66
CA GLU A 472 23.05 2.24 -11.66
C GLU A 472 23.52 3.63 -11.17
N GLN A 473 22.67 4.33 -10.42
CA GLN A 473 22.99 5.60 -9.74
C GLN A 473 23.81 5.43 -8.46
N LYS A 474 24.26 4.20 -8.12
CA LYS A 474 24.98 3.85 -6.88
C LYS A 474 24.18 4.14 -5.60
N LEU A 475 22.85 4.10 -5.69
CA LEU A 475 21.94 4.20 -4.57
C LEU A 475 21.46 2.81 -4.15
N ASN A 476 21.26 2.60 -2.84
CA ASN A 476 20.69 1.35 -2.32
C ASN A 476 19.15 1.49 -2.27
N PRO A 477 18.38 0.78 -3.11
CA PRO A 477 16.92 0.93 -3.17
C PRO A 477 16.21 0.53 -1.85
N ARG A 478 16.87 -0.22 -0.96
CA ARG A 478 16.28 -0.73 0.29
C ARG A 478 16.23 0.29 1.44
N LEU A 479 16.80 1.49 1.27
CA LEU A 479 16.94 2.48 2.35
C LEU A 479 15.96 3.64 2.14
N ALA A 480 15.19 4.01 3.17
CA ALA A 480 14.25 5.16 3.12
C ALA A 480 14.90 6.46 2.60
N LYS A 481 16.15 6.75 3.00
CA LYS A 481 16.94 7.91 2.53
C LYS A 481 17.22 7.91 1.01
N THR A 482 17.08 6.79 0.34
CA THR A 482 17.18 6.72 -1.13
C THR A 482 15.94 7.32 -1.77
N ALA A 483 14.74 7.06 -1.24
CA ALA A 483 13.51 7.71 -1.69
C ALA A 483 13.60 9.24 -1.52
N ASP A 484 14.16 9.73 -0.41
CA ASP A 484 14.39 11.17 -0.21
C ASP A 484 15.30 11.80 -1.27
N LYS A 485 16.40 11.13 -1.62
CA LYS A 485 17.37 11.61 -2.61
C LYS A 485 16.78 11.76 -4.01
N VAL A 486 15.82 10.92 -4.38
CA VAL A 486 15.16 10.94 -5.69
C VAL A 486 13.70 11.42 -5.61
N LYS A 487 13.30 12.10 -4.52
CA LYS A 487 11.89 12.42 -4.23
C LYS A 487 11.14 13.11 -5.37
N SER A 488 11.83 13.90 -6.20
CA SER A 488 11.23 14.60 -7.34
C SER A 488 10.95 13.72 -8.57
N GLN A 489 11.47 12.48 -8.60
CA GLN A 489 11.33 11.55 -9.73
C GLN A 489 10.07 10.68 -9.64
N PHE A 490 9.53 10.47 -8.43
CA PHE A 490 8.31 9.68 -8.21
C PHE A 490 7.07 10.39 -8.76
N GLY A 491 6.20 9.65 -9.46
CA GLY A 491 5.13 10.23 -10.27
C GLY A 491 5.62 10.92 -11.55
N ARG A 492 6.93 10.90 -11.84
CA ARG A 492 7.54 11.49 -13.05
C ARG A 492 8.30 10.42 -13.82
N LYS A 493 9.62 10.27 -13.65
CA LYS A 493 10.42 9.20 -14.26
C LYS A 493 10.10 7.83 -13.66
N TYR A 494 9.77 7.78 -12.38
CA TYR A 494 9.45 6.57 -11.63
C TYR A 494 7.97 6.55 -11.29
N ILE A 495 7.24 5.54 -11.77
CA ILE A 495 5.85 5.29 -11.41
C ILE A 495 5.82 4.03 -10.55
N LEU A 496 5.37 4.19 -9.30
CA LEU A 496 5.32 3.11 -8.32
C LEU A 496 3.87 2.65 -8.14
N ILE A 497 3.63 1.36 -8.29
CA ILE A 497 2.36 0.68 -8.04
C ILE A 497 2.36 0.22 -6.58
N PRO A 498 1.28 0.44 -5.80
CA PRO A 498 1.21 0.00 -4.40
C PRO A 498 1.24 -1.52 -4.31
N ASN A 499 2.30 -2.07 -3.71
CA ASN A 499 2.37 -3.48 -3.38
C ASN A 499 2.96 -3.70 -1.98
N LEU A 500 2.11 -3.52 -0.98
CA LEU A 500 2.40 -3.68 0.45
C LEU A 500 2.96 -5.07 0.79
N LEU A 501 2.55 -6.07 0.03
CA LEU A 501 2.94 -7.48 0.18
C LEU A 501 4.27 -7.79 -0.54
N SER A 502 4.90 -6.79 -1.14
CA SER A 502 6.10 -6.92 -1.97
C SER A 502 7.20 -6.00 -1.46
N MET A 503 7.31 -5.91 -0.13
CA MET A 503 8.36 -5.14 0.54
C MET A 503 9.76 -5.57 0.05
N PRO A 504 10.75 -4.65 0.02
CA PRO A 504 12.16 -4.99 -0.05
C PRO A 504 12.47 -5.97 1.07
N ASP A 505 12.66 -7.23 0.65
CA ASP A 505 12.61 -8.46 1.44
C ASP A 505 12.55 -8.21 2.95
N ILE A 506 11.37 -8.37 3.57
CA ILE A 506 11.20 -8.17 5.02
C ILE A 506 12.21 -9.02 5.81
N ARG A 507 12.62 -10.17 5.25
CA ARG A 507 13.70 -11.03 5.75
C ARG A 507 15.05 -10.30 5.84
N LEU A 508 15.38 -9.35 4.96
CA LEU A 508 16.63 -8.58 5.03
C LEU A 508 16.63 -7.59 6.19
N THR A 509 15.57 -6.79 6.35
CA THR A 509 15.52 -5.85 7.47
C THR A 509 15.45 -6.59 8.81
N LEU A 510 14.69 -7.70 8.85
CA LEU A 510 14.70 -8.61 9.99
C LEU A 510 16.09 -9.27 10.20
N ARG A 511 16.85 -9.62 9.14
CA ARG A 511 18.23 -10.13 9.28
C ARG A 511 19.16 -9.11 9.90
N GLU A 512 19.06 -7.84 9.48
CA GLU A 512 19.84 -6.74 10.07
C GLU A 512 19.47 -6.56 11.56
N ALA A 513 18.16 -6.48 11.87
CA ALA A 513 17.66 -6.41 13.25
C ALA A 513 18.03 -7.64 14.12
N ALA A 514 18.18 -8.82 13.51
CA ALA A 514 18.62 -10.04 14.16
C ALA A 514 20.15 -10.17 14.27
N ASN A 515 20.92 -9.10 14.03
CA ASN A 515 22.39 -9.10 14.02
C ASN A 515 22.98 -10.16 13.07
N ASN A 516 22.41 -10.28 11.86
CA ASN A 516 22.75 -11.26 10.83
C ASN A 516 22.58 -12.74 11.24
N LYS A 517 21.82 -13.03 12.31
CA LYS A 517 21.37 -14.40 12.58
C LYS A 517 20.56 -14.95 11.41
N LYS A 518 20.68 -16.26 11.18
CA LYS A 518 19.87 -17.00 10.22
C LYS A 518 18.41 -17.05 10.70
N LEU A 519 17.54 -16.23 10.09
CA LEU A 519 16.11 -16.20 10.43
C LEU A 519 15.42 -17.57 10.25
N GLU A 520 15.91 -18.38 9.31
CA GLU A 520 15.46 -19.76 9.13
C GLU A 520 15.74 -20.70 10.32
N LEU A 521 16.60 -20.30 11.28
CA LEU A 521 16.85 -21.02 12.53
C LEU A 521 16.08 -20.45 13.74
N MET A 522 15.37 -19.34 13.57
CA MET A 522 14.62 -18.69 14.65
C MET A 522 13.22 -19.31 14.81
N THR A 523 12.69 -19.31 16.03
CA THR A 523 11.31 -19.72 16.30
C THR A 523 10.32 -18.70 15.72
N GLU A 524 9.05 -19.08 15.63
CA GLU A 524 7.99 -18.18 15.13
C GLU A 524 7.79 -17.00 16.07
N GLU A 525 7.86 -17.29 17.38
CA GLU A 525 7.80 -16.31 18.46
C GLU A 525 8.99 -15.33 18.42
N GLU A 526 10.21 -15.81 18.17
CA GLU A 526 11.38 -14.95 17.99
C GLU A 526 11.22 -14.03 16.76
N LEU A 527 10.70 -14.56 15.65
CA LEU A 527 10.43 -13.78 14.43
C LEU A 527 9.27 -12.78 14.62
N ALA A 528 8.24 -13.12 15.38
CA ALA A 528 7.14 -12.22 15.71
C ALA A 528 7.59 -11.08 16.63
N LYS A 529 8.33 -11.39 17.70
CA LYS A 529 8.98 -10.40 18.57
C LYS A 529 9.89 -9.48 17.77
N LEU A 530 10.70 -10.04 16.86
CA LEU A 530 11.58 -9.27 15.99
C LEU A 530 10.80 -8.29 15.09
N ARG A 531 9.66 -8.71 14.49
CA ARG A 531 8.76 -7.83 13.72
C ARG A 531 8.18 -6.70 14.59
N ILE A 532 7.66 -7.02 15.77
CA ILE A 532 7.04 -6.06 16.69
C ILE A 532 8.07 -5.03 17.18
N ASN A 533 9.30 -5.47 17.47
CA ASN A 533 10.39 -4.59 17.92
C ASN A 533 10.88 -3.59 16.86
N GLN A 534 10.40 -3.66 15.61
CA GLN A 534 10.67 -2.63 14.59
C GLN A 534 9.61 -1.51 14.56
N LEU A 535 8.54 -1.63 15.34
CA LEU A 535 7.47 -0.64 15.39
C LEU A 535 7.80 0.49 16.38
N LYS A 536 7.46 1.72 16.00
CA LYS A 536 7.50 2.91 16.86
C LYS A 536 6.10 3.18 17.38
N GLY A 537 5.93 3.36 18.69
CA GLY A 537 4.63 3.61 19.33
C GLY A 537 4.44 5.06 19.79
N TRP A 538 3.20 5.43 20.11
CA TRP A 538 2.84 6.67 20.80
C TRP A 538 3.37 6.66 22.25
N PRO A 539 4.23 7.62 22.66
CA PRO A 539 4.79 7.64 24.01
C PRO A 539 3.78 7.96 25.13
N GLY A 540 2.79 8.80 24.84
CA GLY A 540 1.77 9.26 25.80
C GLY A 540 0.57 8.33 25.96
N ARG A 541 0.63 7.10 25.42
CA ARG A 541 -0.45 6.12 25.55
C ARG A 541 -0.78 5.92 27.04
N PRO A 542 -2.05 6.09 27.46
CA PRO A 542 -2.47 5.67 28.80
C PRO A 542 -2.21 4.17 28.95
N THR A 543 -1.29 3.80 29.83
CA THR A 543 -1.16 2.40 30.24
C THR A 543 -2.42 2.04 31.03
N ALA A 544 -3.21 1.10 30.53
CA ALA A 544 -4.27 0.47 31.32
C ALA A 544 -3.70 0.01 32.68
N GLY A 545 -4.49 0.21 33.74
CA GLY A 545 -4.00 0.39 35.11
C GLY A 545 -2.99 -0.65 35.63
N LYS A 546 -2.04 -0.14 36.43
CA LYS A 546 -1.50 -0.87 37.58
C LYS A 546 -2.45 -0.72 38.77
#